data_AF-A0A660UIV4-F1
#
_entry.id   AF-A0A660UIV4-F1
#
_cell.length_a   1.000
_cell.length_b   1.000
_cell.length_c   1.000
_cell.angle_alpha   90.00
_cell.angle_beta   90.00
_cell.angle_gamma   90.00
#
_symmetry.space_group_name_H-M   'P 1'
#
loop_
_entity.id
_entity.type
_entity.pdbx_description
1 polymer ?
#
loop_
_entity_poly.entity_id
_entity_poly.type
_entity_poly.pdbx_seq_one_letter_code
_entity_poly.pdbx_strand_id
1 'polypeptide(L)' 'MPTGRIKYYNPQEGFGFIAQDSGENDLF' A
#
# COMPACT_ATOMS: atom_id res chain seq x y z
N MET A 1 -3.78 -13.17 -0.35
CA MET A 1 -3.87 -12.00 0.53
C MET A 1 -3.32 -10.82 -0.27
N PRO A 2 -4.02 -9.68 -0.36
CA PRO A 2 -3.50 -8.52 -1.08
C PRO A 2 -2.20 -8.05 -0.41
N THR A 3 -1.17 -7.76 -1.22
CA THR A 3 0.10 -7.20 -0.76
C THR A 3 0.16 -5.72 -1.10
N GLY A 4 1.00 -4.98 -0.37
CA GLY A 4 1.24 -3.57 -0.63
C GLY A 4 2.52 -3.11 0.04
N ARG A 5 3.03 -1.97 -0.38
CA ARG A 5 4.27 -1.37 0.15
C ARG A 5 3.96 -0.16 1.00
N ILE A 6 4.73 0.06 2.06
CA ILE A 6 4.61 1.26 2.89
C ILE A 6 4.96 2.48 2.02
N LYS A 7 3.98 3.35 1.78
CA LYS A 7 4.18 4.60 1.03
C LYS A 7 4.68 5.70 1.96
N TYR A 8 4.11 5.75 3.16
CA TYR A 8 4.42 6.76 4.16
C TYR A 8 4.02 6.25 5.55
N TYR A 9 4.82 6.59 6.56
CA TYR A 9 4.52 6.31 7.96
C TYR A 9 4.94 7.48 8.83
N ASN A 10 4.04 7.95 9.69
CA ASN A 10 4.34 8.94 10.72
C ASN A 10 4.41 8.27 12.11
N PRO A 11 5.61 8.10 12.70
CA PRO A 11 5.74 7.45 14.00
C PRO A 11 5.16 8.28 15.16
N GLN A 12 5.03 9.59 15.02
CA GLN A 12 4.51 10.45 16.10
C GLN A 12 3.00 10.32 16.27
N GLU A 13 2.27 10.20 15.16
CA GLU A 13 0.80 10.08 15.18
C GLU A 13 0.32 8.61 15.10
N GLY A 14 1.22 7.67 14.85
CA GLY A 14 0.92 6.23 14.87
C GLY A 14 0.12 5.72 13.67
N PHE A 15 0.05 6.49 12.58
CA PHE A 15 -0.63 6.07 11.35
C PHE A 15 0.26 6.24 10.11
N GLY A 16 -0.18 5.64 9.00
CA GLY A 16 0.50 5.71 7.72
C GLY A 16 -0.40 5.25 6.58
N PHE A 17 0.15 5.28 5.37
CA PHE A 17 -0.53 4.88 4.16
C PHE A 17 0.25 3.77 3.46
N ILE A 18 -0.46 2.74 3.01
CA ILE A 18 0.08 1.67 2.19
C ILE A 18 -0.31 1.94 0.74
N ALA A 19 0.66 1.88 -0.17
CA ALA A 19 0.37 1.73 -1.58
C ALA A 19 -0.07 0.29 -1.79
N GLN A 20 -1.35 0.09 -2.09
CA GLN A 20 -1.84 -1.19 -2.55
C GLN A 20 -1.09 -1.53 -3.84
N ASP A 21 -0.47 -2.71 -3.93
CA ASP A 21 -0.06 -3.18 -5.24
C ASP A 21 -1.36 -3.32 -6.02
N SER A 22 -1.55 -2.44 -7.01
CA SER A 22 -2.64 -2.59 -7.97
C SER A 22 -2.46 -3.97 -8.55
N GLY A 23 -3.32 -4.90 -8.13
CA GLY A 23 -3.59 -6.11 -8.89
C GLY A 23 -4.30 -5.68 -10.17
N GLU A 24 -3.61 -4.91 -11.01
CA GLU A 24 -3.83 -4.97 -12.44
C GLU A 24 -3.44 -6.41 -12.80
N ASN A 25 -4.41 -7.31 -12.70
CA ASN A 25 -4.46 -8.35 -13.72
C ASN A 25 -4.42 -7.56 -15.02
N ASP A 26 -3.31 -7.68 -15.75
CA ASP A 26 -3.25 -7.31 -17.16
C ASP A 26 -4.53 -7.85 -17.82
N LEU A 27 -5.50 -6.97 -18.02
CA LEU A 27 -6.69 -7.27 -18.77
C LEU A 27 -6.28 -7.16 -20.24
N PHE A 28 -5.91 -8.31 -20.80
CA PHE A 28 -5.71 -8.52 -22.24
C PHE A 28 -6.98 -8.24 -23.05
#